data_AF-A0A8C1PVL2-F1
#
_entry.id   AF-A0A8C1PVL2-F1
#
_cell.length_a   1.000
_cell.length_b   1.000
_cell.length_c   1.000
_cell.angle_alpha   90.00
_cell.angle_beta   90.00
_cell.angle_gamma   90.00
#
_symmetry.space_group_name_H-M   'P 1'
#
loop_
_entity.id
_entity.type
_entity.pdbx_description
1 polymer ?
#
loop_
_entity_poly.entity_id
_entity_poly.type
_entity_poly.pdbx_seq_one_letter_code
_entity_poly.pdbx_strand_id
1 'polypeptide(L)'
;MIKMAPKTTRCCSVPSCGKTQSLHCLPSDPNIRKEWMNFIFNVDPDSISKNLVLCSLHFTVDSVTNKSQFDAGFSERLKLKDDAVYNIYYGSHHTVV
;
A
#
# COMPACT_ATOMS: atom_id res chain seq x y z
N MET A 1 -26.59 23.96 -13.52
CA MET A 1 -26.40 22.66 -12.83
C MET A 1 -24.97 22.20 -13.08
N ILE A 2 -24.10 22.27 -12.09
CA ILE A 2 -22.71 21.80 -12.23
C ILE A 2 -22.74 20.29 -11.95
N LYS A 3 -22.53 19.46 -12.98
CA LYS A 3 -22.35 18.02 -12.79
C LYS A 3 -21.00 17.82 -12.09
N MET A 4 -21.00 17.62 -10.77
CA MET A 4 -19.83 17.12 -10.07
C MET A 4 -19.62 15.67 -10.52
N ALA A 5 -18.61 15.44 -11.36
CA ALA A 5 -18.15 14.09 -11.64
C ALA A 5 -17.79 13.42 -10.29
N PRO A 6 -18.15 12.14 -10.07
CA PRO A 6 -17.74 11.44 -8.87
C PRO A 6 -16.22 11.50 -8.77
N LYS A 7 -15.70 12.12 -7.70
CA LYS A 7 -14.27 12.11 -7.42
C LYS A 7 -13.91 10.65 -7.08
N THR A 8 -13.33 9.92 -8.02
CA THR A 8 -12.78 8.60 -7.75
C THR A 8 -11.64 8.76 -6.76
N THR A 9 -11.94 8.53 -5.48
CA THR A 9 -10.94 8.53 -4.41
C THR A 9 -10.07 7.29 -4.58
N ARG A 10 -8.76 7.46 -4.79
CA ARG A 10 -7.83 6.32 -4.75
C ARG A 10 -7.88 5.65 -3.38
N CYS A 11 -7.93 4.33 -3.36
CA CYS A 11 -7.87 3.51 -2.16
C CYS A 11 -6.83 2.39 -2.31
N CYS A 12 -6.43 1.83 -1.17
CA CYS A 12 -5.51 0.70 -1.08
C CYS A 12 -6.04 -0.47 -1.91
N SER A 13 -5.18 -1.04 -2.75
CA SER A 13 -5.52 -2.15 -3.65
C SER A 13 -5.50 -3.53 -2.99
N VAL A 14 -5.09 -3.63 -1.70
CA VAL A 14 -5.23 -4.88 -0.94
C VAL A 14 -6.73 -5.17 -0.72
N PRO A 15 -7.21 -6.37 -1.08
CA PRO A 15 -8.60 -6.76 -0.85
C PRO A 15 -9.05 -6.46 0.59
N SER A 16 -10.25 -5.92 0.75
CA SER A 16 -10.85 -5.58 2.05
C SER A 16 -10.15 -4.49 2.88
N CYS A 17 -9.09 -3.82 2.38
CA CYS A 17 -8.42 -2.74 3.11
C CYS A 17 -9.17 -1.40 3.06
N GLY A 18 -9.49 -0.91 1.85
CA GLY A 18 -10.27 0.32 1.63
C GLY A 18 -9.63 1.64 2.12
N LYS A 19 -8.43 1.63 2.71
CA LYS A 19 -7.76 2.84 3.21
C LYS A 19 -7.45 3.82 2.07
N THR A 20 -7.60 5.12 2.34
CA THR A 20 -7.34 6.21 1.38
C THR A 20 -6.14 7.08 1.76
N GLN A 21 -5.54 6.85 2.94
CA GLN A 21 -4.42 7.62 3.47
C GLN A 21 -3.10 6.85 3.35
N SER A 22 -1.99 7.60 3.35
CA SER A 22 -0.62 7.07 3.30
C SER A 22 -0.45 5.98 2.24
N LEU A 23 -0.99 6.28 1.05
CA LEU A 23 -0.93 5.45 -0.15
C LEU A 23 0.41 5.61 -0.85
N HIS A 24 0.98 4.48 -1.25
CA HIS A 24 2.27 4.36 -1.91
C HIS A 24 2.10 3.64 -3.24
N CYS A 25 2.71 4.20 -4.29
CA CYS A 25 2.81 3.53 -5.58
C CYS A 25 3.77 2.35 -5.49
N LEU A 26 3.75 1.51 -6.51
CA LEU A 26 4.75 0.47 -6.69
C LEU A 26 6.17 1.05 -6.77
N PRO A 27 7.18 0.34 -6.25
CA PRO A 27 8.58 0.72 -6.39
C PRO A 27 8.97 0.86 -7.87
N SER A 28 9.87 1.79 -8.15
CA SER A 28 10.48 1.94 -9.48
C SER A 28 11.42 0.76 -9.81
N ASP A 29 12.04 0.16 -8.78
CA ASP A 29 12.90 -1.00 -8.93
C ASP A 29 12.07 -2.23 -9.35
N PRO A 30 12.40 -2.89 -10.48
CA PRO A 30 11.62 -3.99 -11.00
C PRO A 30 11.68 -5.25 -10.12
N ASN A 31 12.78 -5.49 -9.39
CA ASN A 31 12.92 -6.65 -8.51
C ASN A 31 12.04 -6.47 -7.27
N ILE A 32 12.13 -5.32 -6.60
CA ILE A 32 11.30 -5.01 -5.42
C ILE A 32 9.81 -4.99 -5.82
N ARG A 33 9.49 -4.42 -6.98
CA ARG A 33 8.13 -4.44 -7.53
C ARG A 33 7.62 -5.87 -7.76
N LYS A 34 8.45 -6.75 -8.33
CA LYS A 34 8.09 -8.16 -8.56
C LYS A 34 7.85 -8.89 -7.24
N GLU A 35 8.65 -8.63 -6.21
CA GLU A 35 8.40 -9.16 -4.87
C GLU A 35 7.05 -8.69 -4.33
N TRP A 36 6.76 -7.39 -4.36
CA TRP A 36 5.46 -6.87 -3.93
C TRP A 36 4.30 -7.55 -4.67
N MET A 37 4.39 -7.70 -5.99
CA MET A 37 3.35 -8.33 -6.81
C MET A 37 3.13 -9.81 -6.47
N ASN A 38 4.22 -10.57 -6.37
CA ASN A 38 4.17 -11.98 -5.97
C ASN A 38 3.54 -12.14 -4.58
N PHE A 39 3.94 -11.30 -3.62
CA PHE A 39 3.47 -11.42 -2.24
C PHE A 39 2.01 -11.00 -2.03
N ILE A 40 1.56 -9.93 -2.70
CA ILE A 40 0.22 -9.37 -2.43
C ILE A 40 -0.87 -10.07 -3.23
N PHE A 41 -0.58 -10.36 -4.50
CA PHE A 41 -1.60 -10.75 -5.46
C PHE A 41 -1.39 -12.17 -5.98
N ASN A 42 -0.19 -12.75 -5.80
CA ASN A 42 0.19 -14.02 -6.40
C ASN A 42 -0.12 -14.06 -7.91
N VAL A 43 0.06 -12.92 -8.59
CA VAL A 43 -0.17 -12.76 -10.03
C VAL A 43 1.06 -12.16 -10.69
N ASP A 44 1.13 -12.34 -12.01
CA ASP A 44 2.18 -11.77 -12.83
C ASP A 44 2.16 -10.23 -12.80
N PRO A 45 3.33 -9.56 -12.68
CA PRO A 45 3.48 -8.11 -12.74
C PRO A 45 2.74 -7.41 -13.87
N ASP A 46 2.70 -8.02 -15.06
CA ASP A 46 2.11 -7.44 -16.26
C ASP A 46 0.58 -7.48 -16.24
N SER A 47 -0.01 -8.27 -15.35
CA SER A 47 -1.47 -8.34 -15.15
C SER A 47 -2.03 -7.21 -14.26
N ILE A 48 -1.17 -6.45 -13.59
CA ILE A 48 -1.57 -5.43 -12.61
C ILE A 48 -1.51 -4.01 -13.19
N SER A 49 -2.54 -3.22 -12.86
CA SER A 49 -2.60 -1.80 -13.20
C SER A 49 -1.43 -1.00 -12.61
N LYS A 50 -0.80 -0.15 -13.42
CA LYS A 50 0.23 0.81 -12.99
C LYS A 50 -0.25 1.83 -11.94
N ASN A 51 -1.57 1.96 -11.77
CA ASN A 51 -2.18 2.84 -10.77
C ASN A 51 -2.36 2.18 -9.40
N LEU A 52 -1.89 0.94 -9.23
CA LEU A 52 -1.94 0.21 -7.97
C LEU A 52 -1.24 0.99 -6.86
N VAL A 53 -1.92 1.10 -5.72
CA VAL A 53 -1.40 1.78 -4.54
C VAL A 53 -1.70 0.98 -3.29
N LEU A 54 -0.77 1.02 -2.33
CA LEU A 54 -0.87 0.30 -1.06
C LEU A 54 -0.77 1.28 0.10
N CYS A 55 -1.57 1.09 1.13
CA CYS A 55 -1.44 1.88 2.34
C CYS A 55 -0.28 1.40 3.21
N SER A 56 0.25 2.28 4.05
CA SER A 56 1.42 1.99 4.91
C SER A 56 1.20 0.87 5.94
N LEU A 57 -0.05 0.45 6.18
CA LEU A 57 -0.37 -0.60 7.15
C LEU A 57 0.06 -2.01 6.71
N HIS A 58 0.42 -2.18 5.44
CA HIS A 58 0.89 -3.47 4.91
C HIS A 58 2.42 -3.59 4.88
N PHE A 59 3.12 -2.64 5.50
CA PHE A 59 4.58 -2.62 5.62
C PHE A 59 4.97 -2.76 7.08
N THR A 60 6.16 -3.30 7.33
CA THR A 60 6.69 -3.32 8.69
C THR A 60 6.90 -1.90 9.21
N VAL A 61 6.83 -1.74 10.53
CA VAL A 61 7.18 -0.46 11.18
C VAL A 61 8.60 -0.04 10.81
N ASP A 62 9.52 -1.01 10.68
CA ASP A 62 10.91 -0.77 10.28
C ASP A 62 11.07 -0.29 8.83
N SER A 63 10.05 -0.49 8.00
CA SER A 63 9.99 0.04 6.63
C SER A 63 9.51 1.48 6.55
N VAL A 64 9.07 2.07 7.67
CA VAL A 64 8.57 3.45 7.74
C VAL A 64 9.65 4.38 8.28
N THR A 65 9.96 5.46 7.56
CA THR A 65 11.04 6.40 7.93
C THR A 65 10.63 7.47 8.92
N ASN A 66 9.33 7.76 9.04
CA ASN A 66 8.83 8.92 9.79
C ASN A 66 7.74 8.57 10.82
N LYS A 67 7.73 7.33 11.34
CA LYS A 67 6.69 6.86 12.27
C LYS A 67 6.53 7.79 13.47
N SER A 68 7.63 8.14 14.15
CA SER A 68 7.60 9.05 15.31
C SER A 68 7.05 10.43 14.98
N GLN A 69 7.33 10.96 13.78
CA GLN A 69 6.80 12.26 13.35
C GLN A 69 5.31 12.19 13.05
N PHE A 70 4.85 11.09 12.44
CA PHE A 70 3.43 10.84 12.19
C PHE A 70 2.65 10.70 13.50
N ASP A 71 3.13 9.88 14.44
CA ASP A 71 2.47 9.63 15.72
C ASP A 71 2.39 10.90 16.58
N ALA A 72 3.40 11.77 16.49
CA ALA A 72 3.43 13.07 17.17
C ALA A 72 2.66 14.18 16.43
N GLY A 73 2.00 13.89 15.29
CA GLY A 73 1.20 14.85 14.54
C GLY A 73 2.01 15.84 13.68
N PHE A 74 3.33 15.67 13.58
CA PHE A 74 4.21 16.49 12.73
C PHE A 74 4.21 16.04 11.26
N SER A 75 3.55 14.93 10.93
CA SER A 75 3.41 14.46 9.56
C SER A 75 2.01 13.89 9.31
N GLU A 76 1.35 14.34 8.24
CA GLU A 76 0.02 13.86 7.86
C GLU A 76 0.04 12.48 7.18
N ARG A 77 1.22 11.99 6.77
CA ARG A 77 1.39 10.73 6.03
C ARG A 77 2.60 9.94 6.51
N LEU A 78 2.47 8.62 6.49
CA LEU A 78 3.59 7.70 6.69
C LEU A 78 4.38 7.59 5.38
N LYS A 79 5.71 7.56 5.48
CA LYS A 79 6.66 7.47 4.37
C LYS A 79 7.41 6.16 4.46
N LEU A 80 7.52 5.44 3.34
CA LEU A 80 8.29 4.21 3.25
C LEU A 80 9.76 4.50 2.93
N LYS A 81 10.64 3.58 3.31
CA LYS A 81 12.00 3.49 2.76
C LYS A 81 11.95 3.06 1.29
N ASP A 82 12.97 3.43 0.53
CA ASP A 82 13.07 3.04 -0.89
C ASP A 82 13.24 1.52 -1.07
N ASP A 83 13.83 0.85 -0.08
CA ASP A 83 14.01 -0.60 0.00
C ASP A 83 12.94 -1.30 0.84
N ALA A 84 11.81 -0.62 1.13
CA ALA A 84 10.74 -1.19 1.93
C ALA A 84 10.21 -2.48 1.30
N VAL A 85 10.46 -3.60 1.98
CA VAL A 85 9.93 -4.90 1.61
C VAL A 85 8.53 -5.05 2.20
N TYR A 86 7.61 -5.55 1.39
CA TYR A 86 6.27 -5.90 1.82
C TYR A 86 6.32 -7.05 2.83
N ASN A 87 5.79 -6.86 4.03
CA ASN A 87 5.64 -7.93 5.01
C ASN A 87 4.31 -7.75 5.73
N ILE A 88 3.31 -8.50 5.29
CA ILE A 88 2.11 -8.73 6.08
C ILE A 88 2.41 -9.89 7.02
N TYR A 89 2.53 -9.57 8.31
CA TYR A 89 1.86 -10.42 9.28
C TYR A 89 0.38 -10.43 8.88
N TYR A 90 -0.10 -11.56 8.39
CA TYR A 90 -1.51 -11.84 8.21
C TYR A 90 -2.21 -11.70 9.57
N GLY A 91 -2.64 -10.48 9.90
CA GLY A 91 -3.57 -10.23 10.98
C GLY A 91 -4.96 -10.72 10.53
N SER A 92 -5.18 -12.03 10.66
CA SER A 92 -6.47 -12.69 10.77
C SER A 92 -7.47 -12.46 9.63
N HIS A 93 -7.52 -13.39 8.65
CA HIS A 93 -8.77 -13.94 8.07
C HIS A 93 -8.52 -15.05 7.03
N HIS A 94 -7.54 -15.93 7.26
CA HIS A 94 -7.54 -17.27 6.66
C HIS A 94 -8.03 -18.26 7.71
N THR A 95 -9.34 -18.23 7.99
CA THR A 95 -10.01 -19.43 8.49
C THR A 95 -10.13 -20.35 7.29
N VAL A 96 -9.23 -21.33 7.22
CA VAL A 96 -9.42 -22.49 6.36
C VAL A 96 -10.62 -23.24 6.96
N VAL A 97 -11.74 -23.25 6.23
CA VAL A 97 -12.77 -24.30 6.39
C VAL A 97 -12.40 -25.48 5.50
#